data_AF-A0A9E4AX78-F1
#
_entry.id   AF-A0A9E4AX78-F1
#
_cell.length_a   1.000
_cell.length_b   1.000
_cell.length_c   1.000
_cell.angle_alpha   90.00
_cell.angle_beta   90.00
_cell.angle_gamma   90.00
#
_symmetry.space_group_name_H-M   'P 1'
#
loop_
_entity.id
_entity.type
_entity.pdbx_description
1 polymer ?
#
loop_
_entity_poly.entity_id
_entity_poly.type
_entity_poly.pdbx_seq_one_letter_code
_entity_poly.pdbx_strand_id
1 'polypeptide(L)'
;MFVYLDTSIPSFLIRDHRTEPEIVEMQEVTSRLWNDKRFQFIISQRVIDEIQAGRHPDKVKLRLQAIEKLGILEITEEVEFLTELLLQARVLPPNQERDAIRVAVATVNGIPYLTTWNLRHLANPNQEIQFDRVCQAAGYFPVNILTPIQLLEIET
;
A
#
# COMPACT_ATOMS: atom_id res chain seq x y z
N MET A 1 -8.36 -8.27 -10.56
CA MET A 1 -8.19 -6.82 -10.29
C MET A 1 -6.78 -6.58 -9.77
N PHE A 2 -6.11 -5.52 -10.23
CA PHE A 2 -4.78 -5.17 -9.72
C PHE A 2 -4.86 -4.47 -8.37
N VAL A 3 -3.96 -4.80 -7.45
CA VAL A 3 -3.89 -4.20 -6.12
C VAL A 3 -2.44 -3.89 -5.77
N TYR A 4 -2.15 -2.64 -5.43
CA TYR A 4 -0.85 -2.23 -4.90
C TYR A 4 -0.73 -2.62 -3.43
N LEU A 5 0.37 -3.29 -3.06
CA LEU A 5 0.63 -3.66 -1.66
C LEU A 5 1.64 -2.73 -1.00
N ASP A 6 1.36 -2.33 0.24
CA ASP A 6 2.38 -1.77 1.12
C ASP A 6 3.16 -2.87 1.88
N THR A 7 4.11 -2.47 2.73
CA THR A 7 4.93 -3.39 3.53
C THR A 7 4.20 -4.03 4.70
N SER A 8 3.02 -3.52 5.08
CA SER A 8 2.23 -4.07 6.18
C SER A 8 1.70 -5.46 5.81
N ILE A 9 1.31 -5.67 4.56
CA ILE A 9 0.75 -6.93 4.07
C ILE A 9 1.74 -8.09 4.19
N PRO A 10 2.94 -8.06 3.57
CA PRO A 10 3.93 -9.12 3.76
C PRO A 10 4.39 -9.21 5.23
N SER A 11 4.31 -8.12 6.00
CA SER A 11 4.62 -8.17 7.44
C SER A 11 3.62 -9.00 8.24
N PHE A 12 2.32 -8.89 7.97
CA PHE A 12 1.29 -9.71 8.63
C PHE A 12 1.26 -11.14 8.08
N LEU A 13 1.55 -11.35 6.80
CA LEU A 13 1.59 -12.67 6.17
C LEU A 13 2.62 -13.62 6.81
N ILE A 14 3.82 -13.11 7.13
CA ILE A 14 4.94 -13.92 7.68
C ILE A 14 5.14 -13.75 9.18
N ARG A 15 4.25 -12.99 9.84
CA ARG A 15 4.35 -12.73 11.27
C ARG A 15 4.27 -14.04 12.05
N ASP A 16 5.07 -14.17 13.11
CA ASP A 16 4.98 -15.32 14.01
C ASP A 16 3.57 -15.40 14.62
N HIS A 17 3.20 -16.57 15.11
CA HIS A 17 1.93 -16.72 15.81
C HIS A 17 1.86 -15.78 17.02
N ARG A 18 0.72 -15.10 17.15
CA ARG A 18 0.42 -14.12 18.20
C ARG A 18 -0.83 -14.56 18.94
N THR A 19 -0.96 -14.12 20.19
CA THR A 19 -2.12 -14.44 21.04
C THR A 19 -3.07 -13.27 21.18
N GLU A 20 -2.65 -12.07 20.80
CA GLU A 20 -3.47 -10.87 20.81
C GLU A 20 -4.57 -10.97 19.74
N PRO A 21 -5.88 -10.97 20.11
CA PRO A 21 -6.97 -11.27 19.18
C PRO A 21 -6.98 -10.42 17.92
N GLU A 22 -6.76 -9.10 18.05
CA GLU A 22 -6.69 -8.17 16.92
C GLU A 22 -5.59 -8.55 15.93
N ILE A 23 -4.43 -8.98 16.42
CA ILE A 23 -3.31 -9.37 15.57
C ILE A 23 -3.62 -10.69 14.85
N VAL A 24 -4.25 -11.64 15.54
CA VAL A 24 -4.68 -12.91 14.94
C VAL A 24 -5.66 -12.65 13.81
N GLU A 25 -6.67 -11.81 14.03
CA GLU A 25 -7.65 -11.44 13.01
C GLU A 25 -6.96 -10.80 11.79
N MET A 26 -6.07 -9.83 11.99
CA MET A 26 -5.33 -9.20 10.89
C MET A 26 -4.49 -10.23 10.09
N GLN A 27 -3.89 -11.22 10.76
CA GLN A 27 -3.16 -12.30 10.09
C GLN A 27 -4.10 -13.19 9.26
N GLU A 28 -5.26 -13.58 9.81
CA GLU A 28 -6.26 -14.39 9.12
C GLU A 28 -6.82 -13.67 7.89
N VAL A 29 -7.20 -12.40 8.04
CA VAL A 29 -7.68 -11.56 6.94
C VAL A 29 -6.60 -11.40 5.87
N THR A 30 -5.35 -11.13 6.26
CA THR A 30 -4.22 -11.01 5.31
C THR A 30 -4.01 -12.32 4.55
N SER A 31 -4.08 -13.47 5.23
CA SER A 31 -3.95 -14.79 4.61
C SER A 31 -5.08 -15.07 3.62
N ARG A 32 -6.33 -14.73 3.99
CA ARG A 32 -7.48 -14.86 3.09
C ARG A 32 -7.33 -13.99 1.86
N LEU A 33 -6.98 -12.72 2.04
CA LEU A 33 -6.74 -11.77 0.94
C LEU A 33 -5.65 -12.30 0.00
N TRP A 34 -4.53 -12.76 0.55
CA TRP A 34 -3.40 -13.25 -0.24
C TRP A 34 -3.76 -14.44 -1.14
N ASN A 35 -4.67 -15.29 -0.69
CA ASN A 35 -5.08 -16.49 -1.42
C ASN A 35 -6.27 -16.26 -2.37
N ASP A 36 -6.91 -15.09 -2.31
CA ASP A 36 -8.05 -14.75 -3.15
C ASP A 36 -7.61 -14.48 -4.60
N LYS A 37 -8.12 -15.30 -5.52
CA LYS A 37 -7.74 -15.25 -6.95
C LYS A 37 -8.33 -14.07 -7.71
N ARG A 38 -9.24 -13.29 -7.10
CA ARG A 38 -9.77 -12.06 -7.67
C ARG A 38 -8.70 -10.97 -7.76
N PHE A 39 -7.65 -11.04 -6.94
CA PHE A 39 -6.62 -10.00 -6.84
C PHE A 39 -5.30 -10.45 -7.45
N GLN A 40 -4.66 -9.51 -8.14
CA GLN A 40 -3.30 -9.63 -8.64
C GLN A 40 -2.46 -8.52 -7.99
N PHE A 41 -1.52 -8.95 -7.16
CA PHE A 41 -0.73 -8.04 -6.34
C PHE A 41 0.49 -7.50 -7.10
N ILE A 42 0.74 -6.21 -6.91
CA ILE A 42 1.85 -5.46 -7.49
C ILE A 42 2.47 -4.60 -6.39
N ILE A 43 3.77 -4.34 -6.51
CA ILE A 43 4.55 -3.49 -5.59
C ILE A 43 5.39 -2.49 -6.39
N SER A 44 6.22 -1.69 -5.71
CA SER A 44 7.31 -0.95 -6.36
C SER A 44 8.62 -1.15 -5.62
N GLN A 45 9.72 -0.63 -6.19
CA GLN A 45 11.04 -0.66 -5.58
C GLN A 45 11.03 -0.09 -4.15
N ARG A 46 10.18 0.90 -3.87
CA ARG A 46 10.02 1.48 -2.53
C ARG A 46 9.62 0.46 -1.46
N VAL A 47 8.76 -0.50 -1.80
CA VAL A 47 8.33 -1.56 -0.88
C VAL A 47 9.50 -2.49 -0.55
N ILE A 48 10.30 -2.81 -1.57
CA ILE A 48 11.49 -3.65 -1.44
C ILE A 48 12.54 -2.97 -0.54
N ASP A 49 12.85 -1.71 -0.82
CA ASP A 49 13.84 -0.93 -0.06
C ASP A 49 13.45 -0.82 1.42
N GLU A 50 12.16 -0.60 1.70
CA GLU A 50 11.68 -0.53 3.07
C GLU A 50 11.75 -1.88 3.79
N ILE A 51 11.45 -2.98 3.10
CA ILE A 51 11.62 -4.32 3.67
C ILE A 51 13.10 -4.57 3.98
N GLN A 52 14.01 -4.22 3.06
CA GLN A 52 15.46 -4.38 3.23
C GLN A 52 16.02 -3.57 4.39
N ALA A 53 15.47 -2.39 4.67
CA ALA A 53 15.84 -1.55 5.81
C ALA A 53 15.36 -2.12 7.18
N GLY A 54 14.66 -3.26 7.19
CA GLY A 54 14.19 -3.90 8.41
C GLY A 54 15.32 -4.41 9.32
N ARG A 55 15.10 -4.33 10.64
CA ARG A 55 16.13 -4.67 11.66
C ARG A 55 16.37 -6.17 11.88
N HIS A 56 15.50 -7.03 11.38
CA HIS A 56 15.51 -8.48 11.67
C HIS A 56 15.77 -9.26 10.38
N PRO A 57 17.02 -9.69 10.12
CA PRO A 57 17.41 -10.30 8.84
C PRO A 57 16.53 -11.48 8.42
N ASP A 58 16.15 -12.36 9.36
CA ASP A 58 15.28 -13.50 9.07
C ASP A 58 13.89 -13.06 8.59
N LYS A 59 13.32 -12.00 9.20
CA LYS A 59 12.04 -11.44 8.78
C LYS A 59 12.14 -10.69 7.45
N VAL A 60 13.25 -9.99 7.21
CA VAL A 60 13.53 -9.35 5.91
C VAL A 60 13.54 -10.40 4.80
N LYS A 61 14.31 -11.49 4.99
CA LYS A 61 14.39 -12.59 4.03
C LYS A 61 13.04 -13.20 3.71
N LEU A 62 12.24 -13.53 4.72
CA LEU A 62 10.91 -14.12 4.55
C LEU A 62 9.95 -13.18 3.79
N ARG A 63 9.98 -11.88 4.08
CA ARG A 63 9.14 -10.89 3.37
C ARG A 63 9.53 -10.75 1.91
N LEU A 64 10.83 -10.69 1.62
CA LEU A 64 11.32 -10.63 0.24
C LEU A 64 10.94 -11.89 -0.56
N GLN A 65 11.06 -13.07 0.06
CA GLN A 65 10.62 -14.33 -0.56
C GLN A 65 9.11 -14.33 -0.86
N ALA A 66 8.29 -13.79 0.04
CA ALA A 66 6.83 -13.73 -0.16
C ALA A 66 6.44 -12.88 -1.37
N ILE A 67 7.21 -11.82 -1.68
CA ILE A 67 6.90 -10.88 -2.76
C ILE A 67 7.74 -11.09 -4.03
N GLU A 68 8.62 -12.10 -4.08
CA GLU A 68 9.63 -12.24 -5.16
C GLU A 68 9.02 -12.34 -6.56
N LYS A 69 7.78 -12.85 -6.67
CA LYS A 69 7.08 -13.10 -7.94
C LYS A 69 6.10 -12.00 -8.32
N LEU A 70 5.97 -10.96 -7.49
CA LEU A 70 5.06 -9.86 -7.77
C LEU A 70 5.62 -8.95 -8.85
N GLY A 71 4.73 -8.32 -9.62
CA GLY A 71 5.12 -7.25 -10.54
C GLY A 71 5.67 -6.05 -9.77
N ILE A 72 6.69 -5.40 -10.34
CA ILE A 72 7.33 -4.22 -9.76
C ILE A 72 7.06 -3.03 -10.68
N LEU A 73 6.44 -1.99 -10.14
CA LEU A 73 6.27 -0.70 -10.79
C LEU A 73 7.51 0.17 -10.59
N GLU A 74 7.87 0.87 -11.66
CA GLU A 74 8.95 1.85 -11.64
C GLU A 74 8.53 3.13 -10.92
N ILE A 75 9.51 3.83 -10.35
CA ILE A 75 9.34 5.16 -9.78
C ILE A 75 9.85 6.12 -10.85
N THR A 76 8.93 6.70 -11.61
CA THR A 76 9.22 7.62 -12.71
C THR A 76 9.19 9.08 -12.23
N GLU A 77 9.63 10.01 -13.09
CA GLU A 77 9.52 11.45 -12.82
C GLU A 77 8.08 11.89 -12.53
N GLU A 78 7.08 11.26 -13.17
CA GLU A 78 5.66 11.50 -12.93
C GLU A 78 5.23 11.09 -11.51
N VAL A 79 5.78 9.98 -11.00
CA VAL A 79 5.57 9.54 -9.61
C VAL A 79 6.18 10.52 -8.63
N GLU A 80 7.42 10.95 -8.88
CA GLU A 80 8.09 11.95 -8.04
C GLU A 80 7.32 13.27 -8.01
N PHE A 81 6.90 13.75 -9.19
CA PHE A 81 6.08 14.94 -9.34
C PHE A 81 4.77 14.86 -8.52
N LEU A 82 4.00 13.76 -8.67
CA LEU A 82 2.77 13.61 -7.90
C LEU A 82 3.05 13.49 -6.40
N THR A 83 4.14 12.81 -6.01
CA THR A 83 4.56 12.71 -4.60
C THR A 83 4.80 14.09 -3.99
N GLU A 84 5.52 14.96 -4.68
CA GLU A 84 5.79 16.33 -4.23
C GLU A 84 4.51 17.15 -4.12
N LEU A 85 3.60 17.05 -5.11
CA LEU A 85 2.31 17.74 -5.05
C LEU A 85 1.48 17.31 -3.83
N LEU A 86 1.42 16.02 -3.53
CA LEU A 86 0.69 15.49 -2.38
C LEU A 86 1.26 16.01 -1.05
N LEU A 87 2.58 16.09 -0.93
CA LEU A 87 3.26 16.62 0.26
C LEU A 87 3.05 18.13 0.40
N GLN A 88 3.17 18.89 -0.68
CA GLN A 88 2.94 20.34 -0.68
C GLN A 88 1.50 20.70 -0.34
N ALA A 89 0.54 19.94 -0.87
CA ALA A 89 -0.88 20.08 -0.59
C ALA A 89 -1.27 19.59 0.81
N ARG A 90 -0.33 19.03 1.58
CA ARG A 90 -0.52 18.48 2.93
C ARG A 90 -1.61 17.41 3.01
N VAL A 91 -1.77 16.64 1.93
CA VAL A 91 -2.63 15.44 1.87
C VAL A 91 -2.15 14.41 2.89
N LEU A 92 -0.83 14.33 3.04
CA LEU A 92 -0.16 13.55 4.07
C LEU A 92 0.73 14.48 4.90
N PRO A 93 0.95 14.15 6.18
CA PRO A 93 1.93 14.85 7.00
C PRO A 93 3.33 14.85 6.32
N PRO A 94 4.12 15.93 6.43
CA PRO A 94 5.43 16.02 5.76
C PRO A 94 6.41 14.90 6.11
N ASN A 95 6.25 14.26 7.28
CA ASN A 95 7.07 13.14 7.72
C ASN A 95 6.62 11.77 7.15
N GLN A 96 5.64 11.76 6.24
CA GLN A 96 5.08 10.56 5.62
C GLN A 96 5.33 10.49 4.11
N GLU A 97 6.49 10.98 3.68
CA GLU A 97 6.99 10.83 2.31
C GLU A 97 6.91 9.38 1.80
N ARG A 98 7.13 8.40 2.68
CA ARG A 98 7.04 6.97 2.35
C ARG A 98 5.65 6.53 1.91
N ASP A 99 4.61 7.07 2.52
CA ASP A 99 3.23 6.75 2.16
C ASP A 99 2.78 7.58 0.95
N ALA A 100 3.25 8.84 0.85
CA ALA A 100 2.99 9.70 -0.29
C ALA A 100 3.48 9.07 -1.60
N ILE A 101 4.72 8.56 -1.62
CA ILE A 101 5.27 7.93 -2.82
C ILE A 101 4.55 6.64 -3.20
N ARG A 102 4.07 5.84 -2.24
CA ARG A 102 3.31 4.61 -2.56
C ARG A 102 1.97 4.92 -3.21
N VAL A 103 1.26 5.88 -2.64
CA VAL A 103 -0.03 6.34 -3.18
C VAL A 103 0.19 6.97 -4.56
N ALA A 104 1.24 7.77 -4.73
CA ALA A 104 1.61 8.33 -6.03
C ALA A 104 1.94 7.25 -7.07
N VAL A 105 2.75 6.24 -6.72
CA VAL A 105 3.04 5.11 -7.60
C VAL A 105 1.76 4.42 -8.07
N ALA A 106 0.88 4.07 -7.13
CA ALA A 106 -0.36 3.38 -7.45
C ALA A 106 -1.27 4.24 -8.34
N THR A 107 -1.35 5.55 -8.06
CA THR A 107 -2.17 6.52 -8.80
C THR A 107 -1.66 6.74 -10.22
N VAL A 108 -0.38 7.04 -10.40
CA VAL A 108 0.24 7.30 -11.72
C VAL A 108 0.12 6.08 -12.62
N ASN A 109 0.28 4.87 -12.06
CA ASN A 109 0.18 3.62 -12.81
C ASN A 109 -1.26 3.13 -13.00
N GLY A 110 -2.28 3.91 -12.59
CA GLY A 110 -3.69 3.56 -12.77
C GLY A 110 -4.12 2.30 -12.02
N ILE A 111 -3.45 1.97 -10.91
CA ILE A 111 -3.83 0.83 -10.07
C ILE A 111 -5.12 1.21 -9.33
N PRO A 112 -6.20 0.40 -9.42
CA PRO A 112 -7.49 0.79 -8.88
C PRO A 112 -7.53 0.77 -7.35
N TYR A 113 -6.72 -0.08 -6.72
CA TYR A 113 -6.70 -0.28 -5.28
C TYR A 113 -5.27 -0.30 -4.71
N LEU A 114 -5.08 0.35 -3.58
CA LEU A 114 -3.94 0.18 -2.69
C LEU A 114 -4.44 -0.42 -1.39
N THR A 115 -3.78 -1.47 -0.88
CA THR A 115 -4.16 -2.08 0.40
C THR A 115 -3.07 -2.03 1.45
N THR A 116 -3.50 -1.76 2.68
CA THR A 116 -2.64 -1.41 3.81
C THR A 116 -3.38 -1.57 5.13
N TRP A 117 -2.65 -1.95 6.18
CA TRP A 117 -3.12 -1.91 7.57
C TRP A 117 -2.78 -0.61 8.30
N ASN A 118 -1.95 0.26 7.72
CA ASN A 118 -1.25 1.32 8.46
C ASN A 118 -1.65 2.76 8.09
N LEU A 119 -2.56 2.97 7.14
CA LEU A 119 -2.79 4.30 6.56
C LEU A 119 -3.93 5.07 7.25
N ARG A 120 -3.79 5.28 8.55
CA ARG A 120 -4.75 6.03 9.39
C ARG A 120 -4.96 7.48 8.94
N HIS A 121 -4.03 8.05 8.17
CA HIS A 121 -4.03 9.46 7.82
C HIS A 121 -4.89 9.78 6.59
N LEU A 122 -4.98 8.86 5.61
CA LEU A 122 -5.92 8.99 4.50
C LEU A 122 -7.32 8.46 4.83
N ALA A 123 -7.49 7.82 5.99
CA ALA A 123 -8.81 7.50 6.53
C ALA A 123 -9.59 8.75 7.02
N ASN A 124 -8.98 9.94 7.02
CA ASN A 124 -9.67 11.20 7.31
C ASN A 124 -10.40 11.68 6.04
N PRO A 125 -11.75 11.85 6.05
CA PRO A 125 -12.49 12.26 4.86
C PRO A 125 -12.02 13.56 4.22
N ASN A 126 -11.51 14.52 5.03
CA ASN A 126 -10.97 15.77 4.49
C ASN A 126 -9.66 15.54 3.72
N GLN A 127 -8.84 14.58 4.17
CA GLN A 127 -7.60 14.23 3.49
C GLN A 127 -7.87 13.43 2.22
N GLU A 128 -8.87 12.55 2.24
CA GLU A 128 -9.34 11.82 1.06
C GLU A 128 -9.86 12.78 -0.02
N ILE A 129 -10.73 13.74 0.35
CA ILE A 129 -11.20 14.77 -0.61
C ILE A 129 -10.05 15.60 -1.16
N GLN A 130 -9.07 15.95 -0.33
CA GLN A 130 -7.91 16.74 -0.76
C GLN A 130 -7.00 15.92 -1.68
N PHE A 131 -6.80 14.64 -1.36
CA PHE A 131 -6.07 13.69 -2.21
C PHE A 131 -6.70 13.63 -3.61
N ASP A 132 -8.01 13.40 -3.67
CA ASP A 132 -8.74 13.30 -4.93
C ASP A 132 -8.60 14.56 -5.78
N ARG A 133 -8.72 15.73 -5.14
CA ARG A 133 -8.56 17.02 -5.82
C ARG A 133 -7.17 17.20 -6.41
N VAL A 134 -6.12 16.85 -5.66
CA VAL A 134 -4.73 16.99 -6.12
C VAL A 134 -4.47 16.05 -7.29
N CYS A 135 -4.89 14.78 -7.19
CA CYS A 135 -4.75 13.81 -8.26
C CYS A 135 -5.49 14.24 -9.53
N GLN A 136 -6.76 14.64 -9.41
CA GLN A 136 -7.55 15.09 -10.56
C GLN A 136 -6.98 16.37 -11.21
N ALA A 137 -6.52 17.34 -10.40
CA ALA A 137 -5.87 18.54 -10.91
C ALA A 137 -4.55 18.24 -11.64
N ALA A 138 -3.86 17.17 -11.24
CA ALA A 138 -2.65 16.67 -11.90
C ALA A 138 -2.96 15.72 -13.09
N GLY A 139 -4.24 15.46 -13.40
CA GLY A 139 -4.65 14.64 -14.54
C GLY A 139 -4.74 13.13 -14.26
N TYR A 140 -4.72 12.72 -12.99
CA TYR A 140 -4.77 11.31 -12.59
C TYR A 140 -6.11 10.93 -11.94
N PHE A 141 -6.48 9.65 -12.11
CA PHE A 141 -7.55 9.04 -11.33
C PHE A 141 -7.01 8.59 -9.97
N PRO A 142 -7.56 9.06 -8.84
CA PRO A 142 -7.07 8.69 -7.51
C PRO A 142 -7.17 7.18 -7.27
N VAL A 143 -6.16 6.58 -6.64
CA VAL A 143 -6.23 5.18 -6.18
C VAL A 143 -7.17 5.05 -4.99
N ASN A 144 -7.99 4.00 -4.95
CA ASN A 144 -8.79 3.70 -3.76
C ASN A 144 -7.93 3.01 -2.70
N ILE A 145 -7.89 3.56 -1.50
CA ILE A 145 -7.07 3.03 -0.39
C ILE A 145 -7.96 2.27 0.57
N LEU A 146 -7.76 0.96 0.67
CA LEU A 146 -8.63 0.07 1.42
C LEU A 146 -7.87 -0.80 2.40
N THR A 147 -8.45 -1.03 3.57
CA THR A 147 -7.98 -2.12 4.44
C THR A 147 -8.20 -3.47 3.76
N PRO A 148 -7.45 -4.52 4.13
CA PRO A 148 -7.70 -5.87 3.63
C PRO A 148 -9.13 -6.38 3.87
N ILE A 149 -9.79 -5.93 4.95
CA ILE A 149 -11.19 -6.26 5.24
C ILE A 149 -12.10 -5.67 4.16
N GLN A 150 -12.02 -4.35 3.95
CA GLN A 150 -12.82 -3.65 2.95
C GLN A 150 -12.57 -4.18 1.53
N LEU A 151 -11.31 -4.50 1.21
CA LEU A 151 -10.96 -5.02 -0.11
C LEU A 151 -11.61 -6.38 -0.38
N LEU A 152 -11.68 -7.26 0.63
CA LEU A 152 -12.33 -8.57 0.50
C LEU A 152 -13.85 -8.48 0.30
N GLU A 153 -14.48 -7.41 0.80
CA GLU A 153 -15.91 -7.13 0.70
C GLU A 153 -16.34 -6.60 -0.68
N ILE A 154 -15.39 -6.21 -1.54
CA ILE A 154 -15.70 -5.77 -2.90
C ILE A 154 -16.34 -6.92 -3.68
N GLU A 155 -17.56 -6.69 -4.17
CA GLU A 155 -18.24 -7.58 -5.11
C GLU A 155 -17.69 -7.37 -6.53
N THR A 156 -17.55 -8.47 -7.28
CA THR A 156 -17.10 -8.48 -8.69
C THR A 156 -18.26 -8.44 -9.67
#